data_AF-A0A5B7YJY1-F1
#
_entry.id   AF-A0A5B7YJY1-F1
#
_cell.length_a   1.000
_cell.length_b   1.000
_cell.length_c   1.000
_cell.angle_alpha   90.00
_cell.angle_beta   90.00
_cell.angle_gamma   90.00
#
_symmetry.space_group_name_H-M   'P 1'
#
loop_
_entity.id
_entity.type
_entity.pdbx_description
1 polymer ?
#
loop_
_entity_poly.entity_id
_entity_poly.type
_entity_poly.pdbx_seq_one_letter_code
_entity_poly.pdbx_strand_id
1 'polypeptide(L)'
;MVGKQRSFKKRSEYLLSQGIVSQSLHDDLNWVWDIRNNMHLFLLDVREYENQYNASSHVRCANAFKELIKTLNEKGRINAN
;
A
#
# COMPACT_ATOMS: atom_id res chain seq x y z
N MET A 1 23.51 0.64 14.69
CA MET A 1 22.78 -0.53 14.16
C MET A 1 21.29 -0.26 14.27
N VAL A 2 20.68 0.29 13.21
CA VAL A 2 19.23 0.57 13.18
C VAL A 2 18.52 -0.74 12.82
N GLY A 3 17.56 -1.12 13.66
CA GLY A 3 16.89 -2.42 13.62
C GLY A 3 16.35 -2.81 12.24
N LYS A 4 16.38 -4.11 11.99
CA LYS A 4 15.97 -4.84 10.79
C LYS A 4 14.44 -4.71 10.54
N GLN A 5 13.90 -3.50 10.42
CA GLN A 5 12.51 -3.29 10.00
C GLN A 5 12.42 -3.63 8.51
N ARG A 6 11.81 -4.78 8.18
CA ARG A 6 11.40 -5.10 6.81
C ARG A 6 10.41 -4.01 6.37
N SER A 7 10.85 -3.10 5.51
CA SER A 7 10.00 -2.03 4.98
C SER A 7 8.72 -2.61 4.37
N PHE A 8 7.63 -1.84 4.42
CA PHE A 8 6.36 -2.26 3.80
C PHE A 8 6.56 -2.68 2.35
N LYS A 9 7.33 -1.91 1.58
CA LYS A 9 7.67 -2.23 0.18
C LYS A 9 8.31 -3.61 0.01
N LYS A 10 9.25 -4.00 0.87
CA LYS A 10 9.83 -5.36 0.83
C LYS A 10 8.81 -6.47 1.10
N ARG A 11 7.81 -6.22 1.95
CA ARG A 11 6.72 -7.17 2.18
C ARG A 11 5.79 -7.25 0.97
N SER A 12 5.48 -6.10 0.36
CA SER A 12 4.72 -6.01 -0.89
C SER A 12 5.40 -6.78 -2.02
N GLU A 13 6.70 -6.55 -2.24
CA GLU A 13 7.54 -7.24 -3.22
C GLU A 13 7.54 -8.76 -3.01
N TYR A 14 7.65 -9.20 -1.74
CA TYR A 14 7.56 -10.63 -1.42
C TYR A 14 6.21 -11.21 -1.85
N LEU A 15 5.09 -10.56 -1.53
CA LEU A 15 3.76 -11.04 -1.93
C LEU A 15 3.61 -11.14 -3.45
N LEU A 16 4.18 -10.18 -4.20
CA LEU A 16 4.22 -10.23 -5.66
C LEU A 16 5.08 -11.40 -6.16
N SER A 17 6.28 -11.57 -5.61
CA SER A 17 7.20 -12.65 -5.99
C SER A 17 6.64 -14.05 -5.74
N GLN A 18 5.78 -14.20 -4.72
CA GLN A 18 5.08 -15.44 -4.40
C GLN A 18 3.78 -15.61 -5.21
N GLY A 19 3.47 -14.68 -6.11
CA GLY A 19 2.23 -14.69 -6.90
C GLY A 19 0.96 -14.58 -6.05
N ILE A 20 1.07 -14.05 -4.83
CA ILE A 20 -0.06 -13.90 -3.91
C ILE A 20 -0.89 -12.70 -4.32
N VAL A 21 -0.24 -11.58 -4.63
CA VAL A 21 -0.91 -10.36 -5.13
C VAL A 21 -0.61 -10.15 -6.60
N SER A 22 -1.55 -9.53 -7.32
CA SER A 22 -1.36 -9.11 -8.70
C SER A 22 -0.37 -7.94 -8.79
N GLN A 23 0.20 -7.70 -9.98
CA GLN A 23 1.03 -6.51 -10.22
C GLN A 23 0.25 -5.21 -9.94
N SER A 24 -1.02 -5.15 -10.37
CA SER A 24 -1.89 -4.00 -10.13
C SER A 24 -2.07 -3.72 -8.64
N LEU A 25 -2.35 -4.76 -7.85
CA LEU A 25 -2.52 -4.61 -6.40
C LEU A 25 -1.20 -4.23 -5.72
N HIS A 26 -0.07 -4.81 -6.14
CA HIS A 26 1.25 -4.43 -5.66
C HIS A 26 1.54 -2.94 -5.88
N ASP A 27 1.24 -2.44 -7.08
CA ASP A 27 1.48 -1.05 -7.44
C ASP A 27 0.59 -0.09 -6.66
N ASP A 28 -0.68 -0.45 -6.45
CA ASP A 28 -1.60 0.31 -5.61
C ASP A 28 -1.16 0.34 -4.14
N LEU A 29 -0.71 -0.79 -3.59
CA LEU A 29 -0.21 -0.87 -2.21
C LEU A 29 1.04 0.00 -2.01
N ASN A 30 1.98 -0.03 -2.97
CA ASN A 30 3.17 0.81 -2.91
C ASN A 30 2.83 2.29 -3.07
N TRP A 31 1.89 2.62 -3.95
CA TRP A 31 1.40 3.99 -4.10
C TRP A 31 0.73 4.49 -2.81
N VAL A 32 -0.14 3.70 -2.17
CA VAL A 32 -0.75 4.05 -0.86
C VAL A 32 0.32 4.33 0.18
N TRP A 33 1.35 3.48 0.24
CA TRP A 33 2.46 3.64 1.18
C TRP A 33 3.24 4.93 0.93
N ASP A 34 3.50 5.28 -0.32
CA ASP A 34 4.20 6.50 -0.68
C ASP A 34 3.36 7.74 -0.36
N ILE A 35 2.07 7.74 -0.67
CA ILE A 35 1.13 8.82 -0.31
C ILE A 35 1.07 9.05 1.20
N ARG A 36 1.06 7.98 2.00
CA ARG A 36 1.14 8.05 3.46
C ARG A 36 2.45 8.71 3.91
N ASN A 37 3.59 8.32 3.34
CA ASN A 37 4.89 8.87 3.75
C ASN A 37 5.10 10.31 3.30
N ASN A 38 4.49 10.71 2.18
CA ASN A 38 4.52 12.07 1.66
C ASN A 38 3.59 13.03 2.40
N MET A 39 2.82 12.55 3.39
CA MET A 39 1.91 13.36 4.18
C MET A 39 2.67 14.23 5.19
N HIS A 40 3.36 15.23 4.67
CA HIS A 40 3.82 16.36 5.45
C HIS A 40 2.69 17.38 5.52
N LEU A 41 1.76 17.18 6.47
CA LEU A 41 0.59 18.05 6.69
C LEU A 41 0.92 19.55 6.76
N PHE A 42 2.18 19.91 7.04
CA PHE A 42 2.66 21.28 7.20
C PHE A 42 3.37 21.86 5.96
N LEU A 43 3.52 21.09 4.87
CA LEU A 43 4.26 21.50 3.66
C LEU A 43 3.40 21.38 2.38
N LEU A 44 2.08 21.37 2.50
CA LEU A 44 1.20 21.31 1.33
C LEU A 44 1.08 22.71 0.71
N ASP A 45 1.59 22.87 -0.51
CA ASP A 45 1.51 24.13 -1.28
C ASP A 45 0.06 24.51 -1.66
N VAL A 46 -0.85 23.54 -1.64
CA VAL A 46 -2.26 23.71 -2.04
C VAL A 46 -3.19 22.98 -1.08
N ARG A 47 -4.49 23.32 -1.12
CA ARG A 47 -5.52 22.74 -0.26
C ARG A 47 -5.59 21.21 -0.44
N GLU A 48 -5.87 20.51 0.64
CA GLU A 48 -5.85 19.04 0.70
C GLU A 48 -6.78 18.35 -0.31
N TYR A 49 -7.95 18.93 -0.59
CA TYR A 49 -8.90 18.34 -1.55
C TYR A 49 -8.54 18.62 -3.02
N GLU A 50 -7.58 19.50 -3.29
CA GLU A 50 -7.09 19.86 -4.63
C GLU A 50 -5.83 19.07 -5.02
N ASN A 51 -5.21 18.37 -4.06
CA ASN A 51 -3.98 17.61 -4.29
C ASN A 51 -4.24 16.10 -4.35
N GLN A 52 -3.22 15.30 -4.02
CA GLN A 52 -3.24 13.84 -4.02
C GLN A 52 -4.10 13.24 -2.89
N TYR A 53 -4.66 14.03 -1.96
CA TYR A 53 -5.52 13.59 -0.84
C TYR A 53 -7.02 13.81 -1.12
N ASN A 54 -7.42 13.63 -2.39
CA ASN A 54 -8.79 13.84 -2.83
C ASN A 54 -9.66 12.55 -2.76
N ALA A 55 -10.93 12.67 -3.18
CA ALA A 55 -11.88 11.57 -3.16
C ALA A 55 -11.47 10.36 -4.02
N SER A 56 -10.80 10.57 -5.17
CA SER A 56 -10.37 9.46 -6.03
C SER A 56 -9.23 8.68 -5.38
N SER A 57 -8.30 9.36 -4.73
CA SER A 57 -7.27 8.74 -3.90
C SER A 57 -7.86 7.92 -2.75
N HIS A 58 -8.90 8.44 -2.10
CA HIS A 58 -9.62 7.69 -1.06
C HIS A 58 -10.23 6.39 -1.60
N VAL A 59 -10.89 6.45 -2.76
CA VAL A 59 -11.46 5.27 -3.43
C VAL A 59 -10.37 4.27 -3.80
N ARG A 60 -9.23 4.73 -4.34
CA ARG A 60 -8.09 3.86 -4.67
C ARG A 60 -7.56 3.14 -3.43
N CYS A 61 -7.35 3.84 -2.32
CA CYS A 61 -6.94 3.24 -1.05
C CYS A 61 -7.95 2.20 -0.54
N ALA A 62 -9.24 2.52 -0.58
CA ALA A 62 -10.30 1.61 -0.13
C ALA A 62 -10.37 0.34 -0.99
N ASN A 63 -10.19 0.47 -2.31
CA ASN A 63 -10.18 -0.67 -3.23
C ASN A 63 -8.95 -1.57 -3.00
N ALA A 64 -7.76 -0.99 -2.91
CA ALA A 64 -6.53 -1.73 -2.62
C ALA A 64 -6.62 -2.51 -1.29
N PHE A 65 -7.20 -1.90 -0.26
CA PHE A 65 -7.42 -2.57 1.02
C PHE A 65 -8.41 -3.74 0.91
N LYS A 66 -9.57 -3.53 0.27
CA LYS A 66 -10.58 -4.58 0.08
C LYS A 66 -10.01 -5.75 -0.73
N GLU A 67 -9.28 -5.45 -1.79
CA GLU A 67 -8.65 -6.47 -2.64
C GLU A 67 -7.59 -7.25 -1.86
N LEU A 68 -6.71 -6.58 -1.11
CA LEU A 68 -5.72 -7.26 -0.26
C LEU A 68 -6.39 -8.20 0.75
N ILE A 69 -7.42 -7.75 1.46
CA ILE A 69 -8.14 -8.59 2.44
C ILE A 69 -8.79 -9.80 1.75
N LYS A 70 -9.42 -9.58 0.59
CA LYS A 70 -10.00 -10.67 -0.21
C LYS A 70 -8.94 -11.69 -0.59
N THR A 71 -7.83 -11.25 -1.18
CA THR A 71 -6.72 -12.11 -1.62
C THR A 71 -6.13 -12.91 -0.46
N LEU A 72 -5.92 -12.27 0.70
CA LEU A 72 -5.38 -12.95 1.88
C LEU A 72 -6.38 -13.97 2.46
N ASN A 73 -7.67 -13.66 2.47
CA ASN A 73 -8.71 -14.59 2.93
C ASN A 73 -8.82 -15.82 2.01
N GLU A 74 -8.72 -15.64 0.69
CA GLU A 74 -8.74 -16.73 -0.29
C GLU A 74 -7.51 -17.63 -0.17
N LYS A 75 -6.33 -17.07 0.15
CA LYS A 75 -5.09 -17.86 0.32
C LYS A 75 -4.95 -18.52 1.70
N GLY A 76 -5.52 -17.95 2.75
CA GLY A 76 -5.35 -18.43 4.12
C GLY A 76 -3.97 -18.09 4.72
N ARG A 77 -3.51 -18.88 5.70
CA ARG A 77 -2.23 -18.63 6.39
C ARG A 77 -1.05 -18.81 5.42
N ILE A 78 -0.29 -17.74 5.23
CA ILE A 78 0.97 -17.76 4.47
C ILE A 78 2.07 -18.26 5.41
N ASN A 79 2.59 -19.47 5.18
CA ASN A 79 3.77 -19.96 5.91
C ASN A 79 5.00 -19.23 5.39
N ALA A 80 5.62 -18.41 6.23
CA ALA A 80 6.93 -17.84 5.94
C ALA A 80 7.98 -18.91 6.28
N ASN A 81 8.65 -19.46 5.26
CA ASN A 81 9.85 -20.27 5.44
C ASN A 81 11.03 -19.40 5.93
#